data_AF-A0A7K0K544-F1
#
_entry.id   AF-A0A7K0K544-F1
#
_cell.length_a   1.000
_cell.length_b   1.000
_cell.length_c   1.000
_cell.angle_alpha   90.00
_cell.angle_beta   90.00
_cell.angle_gamma   90.00
#
_symmetry.space_group_name_H-M   'P 1'
#
loop_
_entity.id
_entity.type
_entity.pdbx_description
1 polymer ?
#
loop_
_entity_poly.entity_id
_entity_poly.type
_entity_poly.pdbx_seq_one_letter_code
_entity_poly.pdbx_strand_id
1 'polypeptide(L)'
;MATRRRRVTEKDRKALALWRGGGSFEAIAEALGYRSAEAALGGAQRALESEPVPDLEAQWHIEVIRLDRLAASLWGAASKGDAEAIDRLLKISEVRSKLRRPGKPDNISLLEAFEETVEACGVDARDSALIAGGKKIAHRIDQATQTATGEEVTKALYLLPHLNKILESMLATPLSRREFEQLAKGSSVGAEVDELAKHREKIRSRRGA
;
A
#
# COMPACT_ATOMS: atom_id res chain seq x y z
N MET A 1 0.96 21.35 -10.54
CA MET A 1 0.61 22.18 -9.37
C MET A 1 1.09 21.47 -8.12
N ALA A 2 2.22 21.89 -7.55
CA ALA A 2 2.80 21.23 -6.39
C ALA A 2 1.98 21.54 -5.13
N THR A 3 1.28 20.55 -4.59
CA THR A 3 0.56 20.65 -3.33
C THR A 3 1.55 21.01 -2.22
N ARG A 4 1.42 22.22 -1.66
CA ARG A 4 2.25 22.72 -0.56
C ARG A 4 2.06 21.80 0.66
N ARG A 5 2.97 20.85 0.87
CA ARG A 5 2.97 19.94 2.03
C ARG A 5 3.02 20.79 3.30
N ARG A 6 1.89 20.88 4.02
CA ARG A 6 1.75 21.75 5.18
C ARG A 6 2.54 21.13 6.33
N ARG A 7 3.49 21.87 6.92
CA ARG A 7 4.37 21.38 7.99
C ARG A 7 3.54 21.03 9.22
N VAL A 8 3.71 19.82 9.76
CA VAL A 8 3.06 19.39 11.01
C VAL A 8 3.72 20.06 12.19
N THR A 9 2.89 20.63 13.06
CA THR A 9 3.33 21.34 14.26
C THR A 9 3.30 20.44 15.48
N GLU A 10 4.03 20.81 16.54
CA GLU A 10 4.00 20.09 17.82
C GLU A 10 2.61 20.11 18.47
N LYS A 11 1.85 21.18 18.23
CA LYS A 11 0.46 21.32 18.67
C LYS A 11 -0.45 20.30 17.97
N ASP A 12 -0.24 20.07 16.68
CA ASP A 12 -0.97 19.06 15.90
C ASP A 12 -0.69 17.63 16.43
N ARG A 13 0.57 17.33 16.82
CA ARG A 13 0.92 16.04 17.46
C ARG A 13 0.26 15.85 18.82
N LYS A 14 0.23 16.89 19.65
CA LYS A 14 -0.47 16.85 20.95
C LYS A 14 -1.99 16.71 20.79
N ALA A 15 -2.58 17.35 19.78
CA ALA A 15 -3.99 17.18 19.46
C ALA A 15 -4.31 15.74 19.10
N LEU A 16 -3.48 15.12 18.27
CA LEU A 16 -3.59 13.69 17.92
C LEU A 16 -3.47 12.81 19.17
N ALA A 17 -2.49 13.05 20.04
CA ALA A 17 -2.30 12.27 21.27
C ALA A 17 -3.51 12.35 22.22
N LEU A 18 -4.06 13.55 22.44
CA LEU A 18 -5.25 13.74 23.28
C LEU A 18 -6.50 13.10 22.68
N TRP A 19 -6.65 13.17 21.36
CA TRP A 19 -7.75 12.50 20.65
C TRP A 19 -7.64 10.97 20.69
N ARG A 20 -6.41 10.42 20.61
CA ARG A 20 -6.14 8.99 20.84
C ARG A 20 -6.46 8.58 22.29
N GLY A 21 -6.22 9.47 23.24
CA GLY A 21 -6.65 9.35 24.62
C GLY A 21 -8.16 9.48 24.83
N GLY A 22 -8.94 9.69 23.76
CA GLY A 22 -10.41 9.77 23.74
C GLY A 22 -10.98 11.12 24.19
N GLY A 23 -10.18 12.20 24.15
CA GLY A 23 -10.69 13.56 24.33
C GLY A 23 -11.56 14.01 23.15
N SER A 24 -12.58 14.82 23.44
CA SER A 24 -13.39 15.48 22.40
C SER A 24 -12.63 16.64 21.77
N PHE A 25 -12.94 16.99 20.51
CA PHE A 25 -12.23 18.08 19.83
C PHE A 25 -12.53 19.46 20.40
N GLU A 26 -13.67 19.62 21.07
CA GLU A 26 -14.02 20.79 21.85
C GLU A 26 -13.04 20.96 23.02
N ALA A 27 -12.86 19.91 23.83
CA ALA A 27 -11.94 19.92 24.97
C ALA A 27 -10.48 20.04 24.53
N ILE A 28 -10.10 19.42 23.42
CA ILE A 28 -8.75 19.52 22.84
C ILE A 28 -8.50 20.92 22.30
N ALA A 29 -9.50 21.55 21.68
CA ALA A 29 -9.38 22.91 21.18
C ALA A 29 -9.16 23.89 22.33
N GLU A 30 -9.91 23.75 23.41
CA GLU A 30 -9.72 24.54 24.63
C GLU A 30 -8.34 24.29 25.26
N ALA A 31 -7.98 23.03 25.49
CA ALA A 31 -6.73 22.65 26.15
C ALA A 31 -5.47 23.04 25.38
N LEU A 32 -5.52 23.05 24.05
CA LEU A 32 -4.37 23.38 23.20
C LEU A 32 -4.46 24.79 22.60
N GLY A 33 -5.56 25.52 22.81
CA GLY A 33 -5.81 26.86 22.27
C GLY A 33 -6.04 26.89 20.76
N TYR A 34 -6.75 25.91 20.19
CA TYR A 34 -7.25 26.02 18.82
C TYR A 34 -8.44 26.97 18.76
N ARG A 35 -8.65 27.61 17.59
CA ARG A 35 -9.75 28.56 17.40
C ARG A 35 -11.14 27.89 17.42
N SER A 36 -11.19 26.59 17.15
CA SER A 36 -12.42 25.79 17.13
C SER A 36 -12.09 24.31 17.21
N ALA A 37 -13.09 23.49 17.54
CA ALA A 37 -13.01 22.02 17.48
C ALA A 37 -12.58 21.54 16.08
N GLU A 38 -13.10 22.17 15.03
CA GLU A 38 -12.77 21.86 13.64
C GLU A 38 -11.30 22.18 13.30
N ALA A 39 -10.73 23.23 13.89
CA ALA A 39 -9.31 23.53 13.76
C ALA A 39 -8.42 22.52 14.51
N ALA A 40 -8.89 21.99 15.64
CA ALA A 40 -8.21 20.92 16.38
C ALA A 40 -8.27 19.58 15.61
N LEU A 41 -9.43 19.24 15.05
CA LEU A 41 -9.61 18.09 14.14
C LEU A 41 -8.67 18.17 12.95
N GLY A 42 -8.66 19.30 12.24
CA GLY A 42 -7.76 19.50 11.10
C GLY A 42 -6.28 19.45 11.50
N GLY A 43 -5.93 19.81 12.74
CA GLY A 43 -4.59 19.63 13.31
C GLY A 43 -4.23 18.17 13.53
N ALA A 44 -5.08 17.43 14.23
CA ALA A 44 -4.91 16.01 14.47
C ALA A 44 -4.84 15.21 13.16
N GLN A 45 -5.67 15.54 12.17
CA GLN A 45 -5.64 14.93 10.84
C GLN A 45 -4.32 15.16 10.11
N ARG A 46 -3.78 16.39 10.11
CA ARG A 46 -2.45 16.65 9.51
C ARG A 46 -1.35 15.86 10.20
N ALA A 47 -1.38 15.79 11.53
CA ALA A 47 -0.42 14.98 12.28
C ALA A 47 -0.53 13.50 11.91
N LEU A 48 -1.76 12.98 11.82
CA LEU A 48 -2.05 11.60 11.43
C LEU A 48 -1.60 11.30 10.00
N GLU A 49 -1.84 12.19 9.05
CA GLU A 49 -1.39 12.09 7.64
C GLU A 49 0.13 12.20 7.48
N SER A 50 0.81 12.79 8.46
CA SER A 50 2.28 12.89 8.48
C SER A 50 2.97 11.76 9.20
N GLU A 51 2.23 11.00 10.02
CA GLU A 51 2.74 9.74 10.54
C GLU A 51 2.94 8.80 9.33
N PRO A 52 4.06 8.07 9.28
CA PRO A 52 4.17 6.96 8.33
C PRO A 52 2.95 6.06 8.48
N VAL A 53 2.52 5.43 7.37
CA VAL A 53 1.28 4.64 7.26
C VAL A 53 0.96 4.00 8.61
N PRO A 54 -0.16 4.38 9.24
CA PRO A 54 -0.39 4.12 10.65
C PRO A 54 -0.19 2.65 10.99
N ASP A 55 0.51 2.39 12.09
CA ASP A 55 0.52 1.08 12.72
C ASP A 55 -0.94 0.64 12.94
N LEU A 56 -1.39 -0.30 12.10
CA LEU A 56 -2.77 -0.79 12.11
C LEU A 56 -3.11 -1.33 13.50
N GLU A 57 -2.12 -1.85 14.21
CA GLU A 57 -2.23 -2.31 15.59
C GLU A 57 -2.61 -1.16 16.53
N ALA A 58 -1.92 -0.01 16.41
CA ALA A 58 -2.22 1.18 17.21
C ALA A 58 -3.63 1.73 16.93
N GLN A 59 -4.06 1.74 15.65
CA GLN A 59 -5.42 2.15 15.28
C GLN A 59 -6.48 1.22 15.85
N TRP A 60 -6.29 -0.09 15.72
CA TRP A 60 -7.15 -1.11 16.31
C TRP A 60 -7.25 -0.93 17.83
N HIS A 61 -6.11 -0.69 18.50
CA HIS A 61 -6.05 -0.51 19.95
C HIS A 61 -6.85 0.70 20.42
N ILE A 62 -6.76 1.84 19.71
CA ILE A 62 -7.54 3.05 20.00
C ILE A 62 -9.04 2.76 19.89
N GLU A 63 -9.46 2.05 18.84
CA GLU A 63 -10.87 1.75 18.61
C GLU A 63 -11.42 0.79 19.67
N VAL A 64 -10.65 -0.22 20.07
CA VAL A 64 -11.01 -1.11 21.20
C VAL A 64 -11.22 -0.30 22.47
N ILE A 65 -10.32 0.63 22.79
CA ILE A 65 -10.44 1.50 23.98
C ILE A 65 -11.71 2.37 23.91
N ARG A 66 -12.06 2.89 22.74
CA ARG A 66 -13.28 3.68 22.57
C ARG A 66 -14.54 2.85 22.79
N LEU A 67 -14.59 1.65 22.21
CA LEU A 67 -15.70 0.71 22.40
C LEU A 67 -15.83 0.29 23.88
N ASP A 68 -14.71 0.06 24.56
CA ASP A 68 -14.68 -0.24 26.01
C ASP A 68 -15.29 0.88 26.85
N ARG A 69 -14.93 2.14 26.56
CA ARG A 69 -15.47 3.30 27.28
C ARG A 69 -16.96 3.49 27.03
N LEU A 70 -17.41 3.33 25.79
CA LEU A 70 -18.84 3.39 25.46
C LEU A 70 -19.62 2.31 26.21
N ALA A 71 -19.13 1.06 26.20
CA ALA A 71 -19.73 -0.04 26.94
C ALA A 71 -19.77 0.24 28.46
N ALA A 72 -18.66 0.73 29.03
CA ALA A 72 -18.58 1.07 30.45
C ALA A 72 -19.60 2.14 30.85
N SER A 73 -19.83 3.14 30.01
CA SER A 73 -20.81 4.21 30.30
C SER A 73 -22.26 3.71 30.35
N LEU A 74 -22.58 2.64 29.62
CA LEU A 74 -23.93 2.06 29.53
C LEU A 74 -24.19 0.97 30.56
N TRP A 75 -23.14 0.34 31.11
CA TRP A 75 -23.28 -0.80 32.02
C TRP A 75 -24.18 -0.52 33.22
N GLY A 76 -24.05 0.64 33.85
CA GLY A 76 -24.85 0.99 35.02
C GLY A 76 -26.36 1.05 34.76
N ALA A 77 -26.78 1.48 33.57
CA ALA A 77 -28.19 1.51 33.16
C ALA A 77 -28.68 0.11 32.75
N ALA A 78 -27.89 -0.60 31.94
CA ALA A 78 -28.24 -1.94 31.48
C ALA A 78 -28.36 -2.95 32.63
N SER A 79 -27.47 -2.90 33.62
CA SER A 79 -27.55 -3.76 34.82
C SER A 79 -28.80 -3.51 35.67
N LYS A 80 -29.49 -2.38 35.48
CA LYS A 80 -30.76 -2.05 36.14
C LYS A 80 -31.99 -2.39 35.30
N GLY A 81 -31.80 -3.01 34.14
CA GLY A 81 -32.89 -3.45 33.26
C GLY A 81 -33.34 -2.41 32.23
N ASP A 82 -32.58 -1.34 31.99
CA ASP A 82 -32.85 -0.40 30.90
C ASP A 82 -32.68 -1.12 29.55
N ALA A 83 -33.80 -1.36 28.87
CA ALA A 83 -33.84 -2.09 27.61
C ALA A 83 -33.07 -1.39 26.48
N GLU A 84 -33.04 -0.06 26.45
CA GLU A 84 -32.28 0.67 25.42
C GLU A 84 -30.78 0.52 25.69
N ALA A 85 -30.34 0.66 26.94
CA ALA A 85 -28.94 0.47 27.30
C ALA A 85 -28.45 -0.95 27.00
N ILE A 86 -29.29 -1.97 27.23
CA ILE A 86 -28.99 -3.37 26.89
C ILE A 86 -28.81 -3.54 25.37
N ASP A 87 -29.73 -3.01 24.55
CA ASP A 87 -29.63 -3.09 23.09
C ASP A 87 -28.35 -2.40 22.56
N ARG A 88 -28.03 -1.21 23.06
CA ARG A 88 -26.80 -0.49 22.69
C ARG A 88 -25.54 -1.27 23.08
N LEU A 89 -25.52 -1.91 24.25
CA LEU A 89 -24.40 -2.76 24.68
C LEU A 89 -24.22 -3.99 23.80
N LEU A 90 -25.32 -4.63 23.38
CA LEU A 90 -25.27 -5.74 22.42
C LEU A 90 -24.72 -5.28 21.08
N LYS A 91 -25.12 -4.10 20.60
CA LYS A 91 -24.61 -3.50 19.36
C LYS A 91 -23.10 -3.20 19.44
N ILE A 92 -22.63 -2.63 20.55
CA ILE A 92 -21.19 -2.39 20.78
C ILE A 92 -20.43 -3.72 20.78
N SER A 93 -20.98 -4.75 21.42
CA SER A 93 -20.39 -6.10 21.44
C SER A 93 -20.32 -6.72 20.04
N GLU A 94 -21.33 -6.49 19.21
CA GLU A 94 -21.35 -6.92 17.81
C GLU A 94 -20.28 -6.19 16.96
N VAL A 95 -20.13 -4.88 17.13
CA VAL A 95 -19.06 -4.13 16.46
C VAL A 95 -17.69 -4.63 16.91
N ARG A 96 -17.53 -4.89 18.21
CA ARG A 96 -16.27 -5.41 18.78
C ARG A 96 -15.93 -6.80 18.26
N SER A 97 -16.90 -7.68 18.08
CA SER A 97 -16.65 -9.03 17.53
C SER A 97 -16.24 -8.99 16.06
N LYS A 98 -16.68 -7.97 15.32
CA LYS A 98 -16.30 -7.72 13.91
C LYS A 98 -14.98 -6.97 13.77
N LEU A 99 -14.53 -6.26 14.81
CA LEU A 99 -13.29 -5.50 14.81
C LEU A 99 -12.08 -6.44 14.88
N ARG A 100 -11.55 -6.79 13.69
CA ARG A 100 -10.41 -7.70 13.56
C ARG A 100 -9.11 -7.02 13.99
N ARG A 101 -8.34 -7.70 14.83
CA ARG A 101 -6.95 -7.32 15.11
C ARG A 101 -6.10 -7.60 13.87
N PRO A 102 -5.29 -6.65 13.40
CA PRO A 102 -4.37 -6.90 12.30
C PRO A 102 -3.38 -8.02 12.65
N GLY A 103 -2.97 -8.79 11.64
CA GLY A 103 -1.93 -9.80 11.81
C GLY A 103 -0.59 -9.12 12.12
N LYS A 104 0.33 -9.85 12.78
CA LYS A 104 1.72 -9.38 12.89
C LYS A 104 2.24 -9.15 11.47
N PRO A 105 2.78 -7.96 11.13
CA PRO A 105 3.39 -7.78 9.83
C PRO A 105 4.54 -8.78 9.72
N ASP A 106 4.51 -9.60 8.67
CA ASP A 106 5.75 -10.24 8.22
C ASP A 106 6.71 -9.09 7.87
N ASN A 107 7.97 -9.19 8.29
CA ASN A 107 8.97 -8.11 8.15
C ASN A 107 9.36 -7.85 6.67
N ILE A 108 8.57 -8.31 5.71
CA ILE A 108 8.86 -8.29 4.29
C ILE A 108 7.67 -7.62 3.61
N SER A 109 7.86 -6.38 3.13
CA SER A 109 6.91 -5.74 2.22
C SER A 109 7.26 -6.14 0.79
N LEU A 110 6.31 -6.78 0.11
CA LEU A 110 6.46 -7.09 -1.31
C LEU A 110 6.48 -5.81 -2.16
N LEU A 111 5.77 -4.77 -1.73
CA LEU A 111 5.82 -3.45 -2.39
C LEU A 111 7.23 -2.86 -2.33
N GLU A 112 7.86 -2.82 -1.17
CA GLU A 112 9.22 -2.29 -1.01
C GLU A 112 10.22 -3.10 -1.88
N ALA A 113 10.17 -4.43 -1.80
CA ALA A 113 11.03 -5.30 -2.61
C ALA A 113 10.79 -5.14 -4.13
N PHE A 114 9.54 -4.90 -4.55
CA PHE A 114 9.22 -4.61 -5.95
C PHE A 114 9.80 -3.27 -6.40
N GLU A 115 9.71 -2.23 -5.56
CA GLU A 115 10.27 -0.91 -5.86
C GLU A 115 11.80 -0.96 -5.99
N GLU A 116 12.50 -1.64 -5.08
CA GLU A 116 13.94 -1.87 -5.18
C GLU A 116 14.32 -2.59 -6.50
N THR A 117 13.51 -3.56 -6.91
CA THR A 117 13.72 -4.28 -8.17
C THR A 117 13.53 -3.37 -9.38
N VAL A 118 12.50 -2.52 -9.38
CA VAL A 118 12.24 -1.55 -10.46
C VAL A 118 13.39 -0.56 -10.59
N GLU A 119 13.91 -0.05 -9.48
CA GLU A 119 15.07 0.85 -9.48
C GLU A 119 16.31 0.19 -10.10
N ALA A 120 16.52 -1.11 -9.84
CA ALA A 120 17.62 -1.88 -10.41
C ALA A 120 17.47 -2.17 -11.92
N CYS A 121 16.26 -2.08 -12.50
CA CYS A 121 16.00 -2.44 -13.89
C CYS A 121 16.26 -1.31 -14.91
N GLY A 122 16.61 -0.10 -14.46
CA GLY A 122 16.92 1.01 -15.38
C GLY A 122 15.71 1.48 -16.21
N VAL A 123 14.52 1.51 -15.59
CA VAL A 123 13.24 1.89 -16.22
C VAL A 123 13.15 3.37 -16.57
N ASP A 124 12.22 3.73 -17.46
CA ASP A 124 11.92 5.13 -17.80
C ASP A 124 10.41 5.45 -17.80
N ALA A 125 10.05 6.66 -18.25
CA ALA A 125 8.67 7.15 -18.24
C ALA A 125 7.70 6.27 -19.06
N ARG A 126 8.20 5.54 -20.06
CA ARG A 126 7.41 4.61 -20.88
C ARG A 126 6.90 3.41 -20.08
N ASP A 127 7.60 3.04 -19.02
CA ASP A 127 7.26 1.90 -18.16
C ASP A 127 6.27 2.27 -17.05
N SER A 128 5.85 3.53 -16.96
CA SER A 128 5.01 4.05 -15.88
C SER A 128 3.73 3.24 -15.63
N ALA A 129 3.04 2.81 -16.69
CA ALA A 129 1.83 1.98 -16.57
C ALA A 129 2.14 0.58 -16.02
N LEU A 130 3.24 -0.03 -16.47
CA LEU A 130 3.69 -1.34 -16.03
C LEU A 130 4.10 -1.32 -14.55
N ILE A 131 4.89 -0.32 -14.17
CA ILE A 131 5.34 -0.08 -12.79
C ILE A 131 4.13 0.15 -11.87
N ALA A 132 3.19 1.01 -12.27
CA ALA A 132 1.99 1.28 -11.48
C ALA A 132 1.13 0.01 -11.30
N GLY A 133 1.04 -0.85 -12.32
CA GLY A 133 0.37 -2.14 -12.24
C GLY A 133 1.03 -3.06 -11.22
N GLY A 134 2.36 -3.20 -11.27
CA GLY A 134 3.13 -4.02 -10.33
C GLY A 134 3.00 -3.53 -8.89
N LYS A 135 3.12 -2.20 -8.66
CA LYS A 135 2.90 -1.59 -7.34
C LYS A 135 1.52 -1.90 -6.77
N LYS A 136 0.47 -1.81 -7.59
CA LYS A 136 -0.90 -2.13 -7.15
C LYS A 136 -1.06 -3.59 -6.75
N ILE A 137 -0.47 -4.52 -7.50
CA ILE A 137 -0.51 -5.95 -7.18
C ILE A 137 0.25 -6.21 -5.87
N ALA A 138 1.49 -5.74 -5.76
CA ALA A 138 2.32 -5.92 -4.57
C ALA A 138 1.65 -5.32 -3.32
N HIS A 139 1.14 -4.09 -3.43
CA HIS A 139 0.39 -3.45 -2.36
C HIS A 139 -0.85 -4.24 -1.93
N ARG A 140 -1.58 -4.84 -2.88
CA ARG A 140 -2.78 -5.63 -2.56
C ARG A 140 -2.44 -6.92 -1.82
N ILE A 141 -1.32 -7.55 -2.17
CA ILE A 141 -0.81 -8.74 -1.48
C ILE A 141 -0.39 -8.38 -0.05
N ASP A 142 0.38 -7.30 0.13
CA ASP A 142 0.80 -6.81 1.45
C ASP A 142 -0.41 -6.46 2.33
N GLN A 143 -1.42 -5.76 1.77
CA GLN A 143 -2.65 -5.48 2.50
C GLN A 143 -3.37 -6.76 2.93
N ALA A 144 -3.58 -7.71 2.01
CA ALA A 144 -4.33 -8.92 2.31
C ALA A 144 -3.63 -9.77 3.37
N THR A 145 -2.31 -9.89 3.33
CA THR A 145 -1.54 -10.64 4.34
C THR A 145 -1.61 -9.99 5.71
N GLN A 146 -1.68 -8.66 5.80
CA GLN A 146 -1.82 -7.93 7.07
C GLN A 146 -3.27 -7.94 7.61
N THR A 147 -4.27 -7.79 6.74
CA THR A 147 -5.66 -7.48 7.16
C THR A 147 -6.66 -8.61 6.95
N ALA A 148 -6.32 -9.68 6.24
CA ALA A 148 -7.25 -10.79 5.94
C ALA A 148 -6.84 -12.12 6.59
N THR A 149 -7.73 -13.13 6.53
CA THR A 149 -7.47 -14.52 6.96
C THR A 149 -7.96 -15.52 5.92
N GLY A 150 -7.34 -16.71 5.90
CA GLY A 150 -7.88 -17.87 5.18
C GLY A 150 -7.97 -17.62 3.67
N GLU A 151 -9.17 -17.79 3.11
CA GLU A 151 -9.40 -17.79 1.66
C GLU A 151 -9.03 -16.47 0.97
N GLU A 152 -9.18 -15.33 1.65
CA GLU A 152 -8.85 -14.01 1.09
C GLU A 152 -7.34 -13.81 0.90
N VAL A 153 -6.53 -14.30 1.84
CA VAL A 153 -5.07 -14.30 1.71
C VAL A 153 -4.67 -15.19 0.54
N THR A 154 -5.26 -16.39 0.44
CA THR A 154 -5.01 -17.31 -0.67
C THR A 154 -5.36 -16.65 -2.02
N LYS A 155 -6.49 -15.95 -2.12
CA LYS A 155 -6.90 -15.17 -3.30
C LYS A 155 -5.90 -14.09 -3.69
N ALA A 156 -5.34 -13.37 -2.71
CA ALA A 156 -4.33 -12.37 -2.98
C ALA A 156 -3.02 -13.00 -3.49
N LEU A 157 -2.60 -14.13 -2.91
CA LEU A 157 -1.39 -14.84 -3.36
C LEU A 157 -1.51 -15.38 -4.79
N TYR A 158 -2.72 -15.63 -5.31
CA TYR A 158 -2.92 -15.93 -6.74
C TYR A 158 -2.56 -14.78 -7.68
N LEU A 159 -2.26 -13.58 -7.19
CA LEU A 159 -1.74 -12.49 -8.01
C LEU A 159 -0.23 -12.56 -8.23
N LEU A 160 0.50 -13.41 -7.48
CA LEU A 160 1.95 -13.57 -7.63
C LEU A 160 2.40 -13.92 -9.06
N PRO A 161 1.72 -14.81 -9.80
CA PRO A 161 2.08 -15.08 -11.20
C PRO A 161 1.97 -13.84 -12.10
N HIS A 162 1.01 -12.95 -11.84
CA HIS A 162 0.88 -11.70 -12.59
C HIS A 162 2.00 -10.71 -12.26
N LEU A 163 2.40 -10.65 -10.98
CA LEU A 163 3.55 -9.87 -10.57
C LEU A 163 4.85 -10.40 -11.22
N ASN A 164 5.04 -11.72 -11.22
CA ASN A 164 6.17 -12.36 -11.91
C ASN A 164 6.18 -12.01 -13.41
N LYS A 165 5.01 -11.94 -14.06
CA LYS A 165 4.96 -11.58 -15.47
C LYS A 165 5.42 -10.15 -15.75
N ILE A 166 5.08 -9.23 -14.84
CA ILE A 166 5.57 -7.85 -14.89
C ILE A 166 7.10 -7.83 -14.71
N LEU A 167 7.61 -8.55 -13.70
CA LEU A 167 9.05 -8.67 -13.46
C LEU A 167 9.81 -9.28 -14.66
N GLU A 168 9.26 -10.31 -15.29
CA GLU A 168 9.82 -10.90 -16.52
C GLU A 168 9.95 -9.87 -17.64
N SER A 169 8.89 -9.09 -17.88
CA SER A 169 8.86 -8.06 -18.93
C SER A 169 9.89 -6.95 -18.74
N MET A 170 10.32 -6.69 -17.51
CA MET A 170 11.38 -5.73 -17.18
C MET A 170 12.78 -6.36 -17.16
N LEU A 171 12.92 -7.62 -17.57
CA LEU A 171 14.17 -8.40 -17.44
C LEU A 171 14.67 -8.50 -15.98
N ALA A 172 13.74 -8.45 -15.02
CA ALA A 172 14.07 -8.50 -13.59
C ALA A 172 14.34 -9.93 -13.10
N THR A 173 13.86 -10.96 -13.79
CA THR A 173 14.09 -12.36 -13.40
C THR A 173 15.38 -12.91 -14.02
N PRO A 174 16.10 -13.81 -13.34
CA PRO A 174 17.30 -14.44 -13.91
C PRO A 174 17.02 -15.20 -15.22
N LEU A 175 15.81 -15.78 -15.34
CA LEU A 175 15.40 -16.50 -16.54
C LEU A 175 15.22 -15.54 -17.72
N SER A 176 14.46 -14.45 -17.55
CA SER A 176 14.21 -13.51 -18.65
C SER A 176 15.49 -12.83 -19.15
N ARG A 177 16.46 -12.56 -18.26
CA ARG A 177 17.81 -12.10 -18.67
C ARG A 177 18.54 -13.12 -19.52
N ARG A 178 18.58 -14.38 -19.11
CA ARG A 178 19.26 -15.46 -19.87
C ARG A 178 18.62 -15.68 -21.23
N GLU A 179 17.30 -15.68 -21.29
CA GLU A 179 16.55 -15.82 -22.56
C GLU A 179 16.85 -14.65 -23.50
N PHE A 180 16.86 -13.42 -22.97
CA PHE A 180 17.24 -12.24 -23.74
C PHE A 180 18.68 -12.31 -24.26
N GLU A 181 19.63 -12.73 -23.43
CA GLU A 181 21.03 -12.93 -23.84
C GLU A 181 21.19 -14.01 -24.92
N GLN A 182 20.42 -15.11 -24.85
CA GLN A 182 20.44 -16.17 -25.84
C GLN A 182 19.86 -15.71 -27.18
N LEU A 183 18.74 -14.97 -27.15
CA LEU A 183 18.17 -14.35 -28.35
C LEU A 183 19.17 -13.38 -28.98
N ALA A 184 19.81 -12.53 -28.18
CA ALA A 184 20.83 -11.60 -28.66
C ALA A 184 22.04 -12.32 -29.29
N LYS A 185 22.44 -13.48 -28.76
CA LYS A 185 23.52 -14.33 -29.33
C LYS A 185 23.10 -15.06 -30.60
N GLY A 186 21.83 -15.50 -30.69
CA GLY A 186 21.27 -16.18 -31.86
C GLY A 186 20.97 -15.25 -33.03
N SER A 187 20.64 -14.00 -32.77
CA SER A 187 20.39 -12.95 -33.76
C SER A 187 21.67 -12.28 -34.25
N SER A 188 22.76 -13.01 -34.49
CA SER A 188 24.01 -12.42 -34.98
C SER A 188 23.79 -11.73 -36.34
N VAL A 189 23.51 -10.42 -36.28
CA VAL A 189 23.31 -9.51 -37.42
C VAL A 189 24.47 -9.59 -38.41
N GLY A 190 25.66 -10.01 -37.96
CA GLY A 190 26.84 -10.21 -38.82
C GLY A 190 26.66 -11.26 -39.93
N ALA A 191 25.85 -12.30 -39.74
CA ALA A 191 25.67 -13.35 -40.74
C ALA A 191 24.65 -12.94 -41.84
N GLU A 192 23.54 -12.30 -41.47
CA GLU A 192 22.54 -11.81 -42.43
C GLU A 192 23.04 -10.61 -43.25
N VAL A 193 23.85 -9.72 -42.66
CA VAL A 193 24.43 -8.59 -43.38
C VAL A 193 25.45 -9.05 -44.44
N ASP A 194 26.20 -10.12 -44.16
CA ASP A 194 27.18 -10.68 -45.08
C ASP A 194 26.52 -11.47 -46.24
N GLU A 195 25.42 -12.17 -45.98
CA GLU A 195 24.56 -12.80 -47.01
C GLU A 195 23.93 -11.75 -47.95
N LEU A 196 23.40 -10.66 -47.39
CA LEU A 196 22.82 -9.57 -48.18
C LEU A 196 23.88 -8.81 -48.99
N ALA A 197 25.11 -8.68 -48.49
CA ALA A 197 26.22 -8.10 -49.23
C ALA A 197 26.62 -8.96 -50.44
N LYS A 198 26.75 -10.28 -50.24
CA LYS A 198 27.02 -11.25 -51.32
C LYS A 198 25.91 -11.27 -52.37
N HIS A 199 24.66 -11.13 -51.96
CA HIS A 199 23.53 -11.07 -52.88
C HIS A 199 23.54 -9.81 -53.75
N ARG A 200 23.91 -8.65 -53.18
CA ARG A 200 24.04 -7.38 -53.91
C ARG A 200 25.18 -7.41 -54.93
N GLU A 201 26.32 -8.02 -54.59
CA GLU A 201 27.43 -8.22 -55.54
C GLU A 201 27.04 -9.10 -56.72
N LYS A 202 26.30 -10.19 -56.46
CA LYS A 202 25.82 -11.11 -57.50
C LYS A 202 24.81 -10.48 -58.47
N ILE A 203 24.01 -9.52 -57.98
CA ILE A 203 23.12 -8.71 -58.83
C ILE A 203 23.92 -7.71 -59.66
N ARG A 204 24.98 -7.12 -59.08
CA ARG A 204 25.83 -6.14 -59.77
C ARG A 204 26.65 -6.76 -60.89
N SER A 205 27.18 -7.97 -60.69
CA SER A 205 27.95 -8.69 -61.72
C SER A 205 27.08 -9.19 -62.88
N ARG A 206 25.79 -9.49 -62.65
CA ARG A 206 24.83 -9.86 -63.71
C ARG A 206 24.36 -8.70 -64.57
N ARG A 207 24.54 -7.45 -64.13
CA ARG A 207 24.06 -6.25 -64.80
C ARG A 207 25.13 -5.54 -65.63
N GLY A 208 26.37 -6.03 -65.58
CA GLY A 208 27.54 -5.52 -66.32
C GLY A 208 28.14 -6.51 -67.31
N ALA A 209 27.39 -7.56 -67.70
CA ALA A 209 27.73 -8.50 -68.75
C ALA A 209 26.74 -8.36 -69.91
#